data_AF-A0A0C5VPT1-F1
#
_entry.id   AF-A0A0C5VPT1-F1
#
_cell.length_a   1.000
_cell.length_b   1.000
_cell.length_c   1.000
_cell.angle_alpha   90.00
_cell.angle_beta   90.00
_cell.angle_gamma   90.00
#
_symmetry.space_group_name_H-M   'P 1'
#
loop_
_entity.id
_entity.type
_entity.pdbx_description
1 polymer ?
#
loop_
_entity_poly.entity_id
_entity_poly.type
_entity_poly.pdbx_seq_one_letter_code
_entity_poly.pdbx_strand_id
1 'polypeptide(L)'
;MKITAVTKDQLIIIDGVPVGPPECSFSMPAGEWAVRFDTDTGIGEVEYLDNRQNEVIGLEDFEQRYTGLVAEHDRVKGLLAE
;
A
#
# COMPACT_ATOMS: atom_id res chain seq x y z
N MET A 1 0.91 -12.16 -3.82
CA MET A 1 0.10 -10.90 -3.85
C MET A 1 1.02 -9.69 -3.81
N LYS A 2 0.89 -8.81 -4.81
CA LYS A 2 1.68 -7.58 -4.98
C LYS A 2 0.83 -6.36 -4.68
N ILE A 3 1.14 -5.67 -3.59
CA ILE A 3 0.48 -4.42 -3.23
C ILE A 3 1.37 -3.28 -3.72
N THR A 4 0.79 -2.29 -4.40
CA THR A 4 1.46 -1.06 -4.81
C THR A 4 0.51 0.10 -4.55
N ALA A 5 0.83 0.95 -3.57
CA ALA A 5 0.09 2.17 -3.30
C ALA A 5 0.92 3.37 -3.75
N VAL A 6 0.34 4.24 -4.60
CA VAL A 6 1.00 5.43 -5.15
C VAL A 6 0.13 6.67 -4.89
N THR A 7 0.72 7.76 -4.36
CA THR A 7 0.00 9.02 -4.06
C THR A 7 0.03 9.98 -5.28
N LYS A 8 -0.74 11.08 -5.44
CA LYS A 8 -1.33 12.11 -4.56
C LYS A 8 -2.87 12.10 -4.47
N ASP A 9 -3.55 11.36 -5.36
CA ASP A 9 -5.02 11.21 -5.45
C ASP A 9 -5.46 9.72 -5.45
N GLN A 10 -4.58 8.87 -4.90
CA GLN A 10 -4.74 7.50 -4.42
C GLN A 10 -5.36 6.46 -5.36
N LEU A 11 -4.46 5.81 -6.11
CA LEU A 11 -4.72 4.53 -6.75
C LEU A 11 -3.99 3.45 -5.95
N ILE A 12 -4.74 2.55 -5.31
CA ILE A 12 -4.18 1.33 -4.72
C ILE A 12 -4.24 0.27 -5.80
N ILE A 13 -3.10 -0.27 -6.21
CA ILE A 13 -3.03 -1.35 -7.19
C ILE A 13 -2.63 -2.63 -6.45
N ILE A 14 -3.50 -3.63 -6.47
CA ILE A 14 -3.20 -4.94 -5.87
C ILE A 14 -3.32 -5.99 -6.96
N ASP A 15 -2.24 -6.73 -7.17
CA ASP A 15 -2.09 -7.69 -8.27
C ASP A 15 -2.43 -7.10 -9.66
N GLY A 16 -2.10 -5.82 -9.87
CA GLY A 16 -2.37 -5.11 -11.11
C GLY A 16 -3.80 -4.57 -11.26
N VAL A 17 -4.66 -4.78 -10.25
CA VAL A 17 -6.04 -4.28 -10.24
C VAL A 17 -6.14 -3.05 -9.34
N PRO A 18 -6.62 -1.90 -9.85
CA PRO A 18 -6.89 -0.75 -9.02
C PRO A 18 -8.11 -0.98 -8.12
N VAL A 19 -7.99 -0.71 -6.82
CA VAL A 19 -9.06 -0.82 -5.82
C VAL A 19 -9.47 0.55 -5.27
N GLY A 20 -10.78 0.85 -5.36
CA GLY A 20 -11.52 1.76 -4.48
C GLY A 20 -11.41 3.29 -4.74
N PRO A 21 -12.48 4.07 -4.45
CA PRO A 21 -12.53 5.52 -4.70
C PRO A 21 -11.66 6.34 -3.72
N PRO A 22 -11.32 7.61 -4.08
CA PRO A 22 -10.39 8.49 -3.35
C PRO A 22 -10.75 8.84 -1.88
N GLU A 23 -11.92 8.42 -1.39
CA GLU A 23 -12.37 8.66 -0.01
C GLU A 23 -11.63 7.81 1.04
N CYS A 24 -11.00 6.71 0.62
CA CYS A 24 -10.10 5.95 1.48
C CYS A 24 -8.68 6.53 1.36
N SER A 25 -8.52 7.73 1.89
CA SER A 25 -7.23 8.41 1.96
C SER A 25 -6.29 7.68 2.92
N PHE A 26 -5.43 6.80 2.43
CA PHE A 26 -4.30 6.25 3.16
C PHE A 26 -3.34 7.37 3.50
N SER A 27 -3.29 7.74 4.77
CA SER A 27 -2.28 8.66 5.25
C SER A 27 -0.97 7.92 5.30
N MET A 28 -0.15 8.11 4.27
CA MET A 28 1.24 7.71 4.32
C MET A 28 1.92 8.44 5.49
N PRO A 29 2.67 7.75 6.36
CA PRO A 29 3.53 8.38 7.36
C PRO A 29 4.40 9.47 6.73
N ALA A 30 4.70 10.51 7.51
CA ALA A 30 5.28 11.77 7.03
C ALA A 30 6.39 11.56 5.98
N GLY A 31 6.13 12.00 4.73
CA GLY A 31 7.02 12.09 3.57
C GLY A 31 7.23 10.81 2.74
N GLU A 32 6.49 9.75 3.03
CA GLU A 32 6.38 8.58 2.15
C GLU A 32 5.46 8.87 0.96
N TRP A 33 5.80 8.34 -0.20
CA TRP A 33 5.13 8.60 -1.47
C TRP A 33 4.53 7.37 -2.13
N ALA A 34 5.23 6.25 -2.02
CA ALA A 34 4.75 4.98 -2.49
C ALA A 34 5.22 3.86 -1.57
N VAL A 35 4.41 2.81 -1.48
CA VAL A 35 4.79 1.56 -0.84
C VAL A 35 4.45 0.40 -1.77
N ARG A 36 5.42 -0.49 -1.96
CA ARG A 36 5.24 -1.78 -2.64
C ARG A 36 5.48 -2.90 -1.64
N PHE A 37 4.67 -3.95 -1.68
CA PHE A 37 4.93 -5.16 -0.90
C PHE A 37 4.63 -6.41 -1.71
N ASP A 38 5.57 -7.35 -1.70
CA ASP A 38 5.44 -8.66 -2.32
C ASP A 38 5.39 -9.73 -1.22
N THR A 39 4.19 -10.30 -1.04
CA THR A 39 3.93 -11.37 -0.06
C THR A 39 4.61 -12.69 -0.40
N ASP A 40 4.94 -12.94 -1.67
CA ASP A 40 5.60 -14.18 -2.09
C ASP A 40 7.07 -14.18 -1.64
N THR A 41 7.70 -13.01 -1.61
CA THR A 41 9.07 -12.82 -1.11
C THR A 41 9.14 -12.32 0.32
N GLY A 42 8.05 -11.77 0.86
CA GLY A 42 8.01 -11.11 2.18
C GLY A 42 8.78 -9.79 2.22
N ILE A 43 8.93 -9.13 1.07
CA ILE A 43 9.77 -7.93 0.91
C ILE A 43 8.90 -6.79 0.41
N GLY A 44 9.02 -5.63 1.07
CA GLY A 44 8.46 -4.38 0.61
C GLY A 44 9.51 -3.29 0.43
N GLU A 45 9.09 -2.24 -0.24
CA GLU A 45 9.87 -1.04 -0.54
C GLU A 45 9.03 0.20 -0.24
N VAL A 46 9.61 1.15 0.46
CA VAL A 46 9.03 2.48 0.72
C VAL A 46 9.83 3.50 -0.06
N GLU A 47 9.14 4.29 -0.87
CA GLU A 47 9.73 5.42 -1.58
C GLU A 47 9.39 6.72 -0.84
N TYR A 48 10.41 7.55 -0.60
CA TYR A 48 10.24 8.87 0.02
C TYR A 48 10.43 9.98 -1.03
N LEU A 49 9.66 11.06 -0.91
CA LEU A 49 9.82 12.24 -1.78
C LEU A 49 10.87 13.24 -1.29
N ASP A 50 11.33 13.08 -0.04
CA ASP A 50 12.34 13.95 0.55
C ASP A 50 13.75 13.34 0.44
N ASN A 51 14.68 13.82 1.25
CA ASN A 51 16.08 13.41 1.21
C ASN A 51 16.35 12.06 1.90
N ARG A 52 15.34 11.36 2.39
CA ARG A 52 15.50 10.00 2.94
C ARG A 52 15.80 9.00 1.85
N GLN A 53 16.55 7.96 2.21
CA GLN A 53 16.76 6.82 1.32
C GLN A 53 15.53 5.94 1.33
N ASN A 54 15.20 5.37 0.17
CA ASN A 54 14.16 4.35 0.06
C ASN A 54 14.47 3.19 1.01
N GLU A 55 13.44 2.75 1.75
CA GLU A 55 13.58 1.71 2.77
C GLU A 55 13.09 0.38 2.21
N VAL A 56 13.83 -0.69 2.49
CA VAL A 56 13.34 -2.06 2.29
C VAL A 56 12.75 -2.54 3.61
N ILE A 57 11.50 -2.94 3.60
CA ILE A 57 10.74 -3.35 4.79
C ILE A 57 10.36 -4.83 4.71
N GLY A 58 10.31 -5.49 5.86
CA GLY A 58 9.80 -6.86 5.99
C GLY A 58 8.29 -6.91 6.20
N LEU A 59 7.75 -8.12 6.27
CA LEU A 59 6.32 -8.35 6.53
C LEU A 59 5.85 -7.72 7.85
N GLU A 60 6.61 -7.87 8.93
CA GLU A 60 6.25 -7.32 10.25
C GLU A 60 6.15 -5.80 10.23
N ASP A 61 7.15 -5.11 9.65
CA ASP A 61 7.13 -3.65 9.46
C ASP A 61 5.95 -3.22 8.58
N PHE A 62 5.68 -3.97 7.51
CA PHE A 62 4.57 -3.67 6.62
C PHE A 62 3.23 -3.81 7.32
N GLU A 63 2.99 -4.89 8.05
CA GLU A 63 1.76 -5.08 8.83
C GLU A 63 1.64 -4.00 9.91
N GLN A 64 2.71 -3.71 10.66
CA GLN A 64 2.66 -2.69 11.70
C GLN A 64 2.33 -1.29 11.16
N ARG A 65 2.91 -0.91 10.02
CA ARG A 65 2.76 0.43 9.42
C ARG A 65 1.52 0.54 8.53
N TYR A 66 1.08 -0.57 7.91
CA TYR A 66 0.11 -0.56 6.80
C TYR A 66 -1.00 -1.63 6.88
N THR A 67 -1.28 -2.24 8.04
CA THR A 67 -2.43 -3.18 8.21
C THR A 67 -3.75 -2.61 7.63
N GLY A 68 -3.96 -1.30 7.73
CA GLY A 68 -5.14 -0.64 7.16
C GLY A 68 -5.26 -0.75 5.63
N LEU A 69 -4.14 -0.80 4.90
CA LEU A 69 -4.15 -0.96 3.43
C LEU A 69 -4.69 -2.34 3.03
N VAL A 70 -4.30 -3.39 3.77
CA VAL A 70 -4.77 -4.76 3.54
C VAL A 70 -6.26 -4.89 3.89
N ALA A 71 -6.66 -4.36 5.05
CA ALA A 71 -8.06 -4.42 5.49
C ALA A 71 -9.03 -3.74 4.51
N GLU A 72 -8.63 -2.59 3.96
CA GLU A 72 -9.44 -1.87 2.99
C GLU A 72 -9.48 -2.56 1.62
N HIS A 73 -8.35 -3.11 1.17
CA HIS A 73 -8.34 -3.96 -0.02
C HIS A 73 -9.36 -5.09 0.09
N ASP A 74 -9.37 -5.80 1.22
CA ASP A 74 -10.28 -6.90 1.46
C ASP A 74 -11.74 -6.44 1.52
N ARG A 75 -12.00 -5.26 2.12
CA ARG A 75 -13.33 -4.63 2.12
C ARG A 75 -13.82 -4.32 0.70
N VAL A 76 -13.00 -3.67 -0.13
CA VAL A 76 -13.36 -3.31 -1.51
C VAL A 76 -13.55 -4.57 -2.36
N LYS A 77 -12.67 -5.56 -2.20
CA LYS A 77 -12.80 -6.85 -2.89
C LYS A 77 -14.10 -7.57 -2.51
N GLY A 78 -14.52 -7.48 -1.25
CA GLY A 78 -15.81 -7.99 -0.78
C GLY A 78 -17.00 -7.30 -1.45
N LEU A 79 -16.95 -5.97 -1.59
CA LEU A 79 -18.01 -5.19 -2.24
C LEU A 79 -18.12 -5.41 -3.76
N LEU A 80 -17.01 -5.77 -4.43
CA LEU A 80 -17.00 -6.07 -5.87
C LEU A 80 -17.41 -7.52 -6.19
N ALA A 81 -17.53 -8.39 -5.18
CA ALA A 81 -17.92 -9.78 -5.34
C ALA A 81 -19.44 -10.02 -5.20
N GLU A 82 -20.21 -8.97 -4.87
CA GLU A 82 -21.69 -8.94 -4.82
C GLU A 82 -22.28 -8.33 -6.10
#